data_AF-A0A5R8WN28-F1
#
_entry.id   AF-A0A5R8WN28-F1
#
_cell.length_a   1.000
_cell.length_b   1.000
_cell.length_c   1.000
_cell.angle_alpha   90.00
_cell.angle_beta   90.00
_cell.angle_gamma   90.00
#
_symmetry.space_group_name_H-M   'P 1'
#
loop_
_entity.id
_entity.type
_entity.pdbx_description
1 polymer ?
#
loop_
_entity_poly.entity_id
_entity_poly.type
_entity_poly.pdbx_seq_one_letter_code
_entity_poly.pdbx_strand_id
1 'polypeptide(L)'
;MDAIRIKNEAGLELVVTTDEPEDYGNVGGGDEDLPLWSKDYPLWSEYLAATEPEYRPHLELIKRAIEELGWVGATADEKANDWHFVFSDGVALGYGWRDWGALMSAIVGKREGYLTYYMRR
;
A
#
# COMPACT_ATOMS: atom_id res chain seq x y z
N MET A 1 -0.96 14.54 -10.03
CA MET A 1 0.51 14.74 -10.12
C MET A 1 1.19 13.41 -9.89
N ASP A 2 2.08 13.00 -10.78
CA ASP A 2 2.82 11.74 -10.65
C ASP A 2 4.09 11.92 -9.79
N ALA A 3 4.28 11.06 -8.79
CA ALA A 3 5.51 10.99 -7.99
C ALA A 3 6.55 10.03 -8.57
N ILE A 4 6.11 8.84 -9.01
CA ILE A 4 6.99 7.83 -9.59
C ILE A 4 6.22 6.91 -10.54
N ARG A 5 6.94 6.34 -11.51
CA ARG A 5 6.47 5.27 -12.39
C ARG A 5 7.51 4.15 -12.40
N ILE A 6 7.12 2.95 -12.00
CA ILE A 6 8.00 1.78 -11.95
C ILE A 6 7.34 0.56 -12.58
N LYS A 7 8.16 -0.34 -13.12
CA LYS A 7 7.71 -1.54 -13.84
C LYS A 7 8.43 -2.77 -13.34
N ASN A 8 7.73 -3.91 -13.25
CA ASN A 8 8.34 -5.21 -12.96
C ASN A 8 8.72 -5.96 -14.25
N GLU A 9 9.41 -7.10 -14.10
CA GLU A 9 9.85 -7.92 -15.23
C GLU A 9 8.70 -8.52 -16.06
N ALA A 10 7.55 -8.77 -15.43
CA ALA A 10 6.35 -9.28 -16.09
C ALA A 10 5.61 -8.20 -16.91
N GLY A 11 6.06 -6.95 -16.82
CA GLY A 11 5.51 -5.83 -17.57
C GLY A 11 4.36 -5.08 -16.89
N LEU A 12 4.02 -5.44 -15.64
CA LEU A 12 3.10 -4.66 -14.81
C LEU A 12 3.78 -3.36 -14.39
N GLU A 13 3.12 -2.24 -14.65
CA GLU A 13 3.57 -0.90 -14.29
C GLU A 13 2.70 -0.33 -13.17
N LEU A 14 3.35 0.37 -12.25
CA LEU A 14 2.73 1.16 -11.18
C LEU A 14 3.06 2.64 -11.38
N VAL A 15 2.04 3.48 -11.25
CA VAL A 15 2.14 4.93 -11.11
C VAL A 15 1.65 5.33 -9.73
N VAL A 16 2.46 6.10 -9.00
CA VAL A 16 2.02 6.72 -7.74
C VAL A 16 1.63 8.15 -8.04
N THR A 17 0.37 8.51 -7.79
CA THR A 17 -0.20 9.80 -8.21
C THR A 17 -1.18 10.37 -7.20
N THR A 18 -1.33 11.70 -7.21
CA THR A 18 -2.39 12.41 -6.48
C THR A 18 -3.70 12.51 -7.26
N ASP A 19 -3.72 12.01 -8.51
CA ASP A 19 -4.92 12.07 -9.33
C ASP A 19 -5.80 10.86 -8.99
N GLU A 20 -7.01 11.14 -8.50
CA GLU A 20 -7.99 10.11 -8.16
C GLU A 20 -8.41 9.35 -9.43
N PRO A 21 -8.22 8.02 -9.50
CA PRO A 21 -8.52 7.27 -10.72
C PRO A 21 -10.04 7.10 -10.89
N GLU A 22 -10.52 7.19 -12.14
CA GLU A 22 -11.96 7.16 -12.45
C GLU A 22 -12.64 5.81 -12.08
N ASP A 23 -11.92 4.70 -12.21
CA ASP A 23 -12.34 3.36 -11.80
C ASP A 23 -11.76 2.98 -10.42
N TYR A 24 -12.01 3.83 -9.42
CA TYR A 24 -11.62 3.57 -8.03
C TYR A 24 -12.46 2.44 -7.43
N GLY A 25 -12.13 1.20 -7.78
CA GLY A 25 -12.43 0.05 -6.95
C GLY A 25 -11.70 0.28 -5.64
N ASN A 26 -12.44 0.65 -4.59
CA ASN A 26 -11.89 0.93 -3.27
C ASN A 26 -11.46 -0.39 -2.64
N VAL A 27 -10.34 -0.95 -3.12
CA VAL A 27 -9.70 -2.14 -2.58
C VAL A 27 -9.12 -1.70 -1.22
N GLY A 28 -9.99 -1.73 -0.20
CA GLY A 28 -9.68 -1.32 1.19
C GLY A 28 -10.64 -0.31 1.83
N GLY A 29 -11.72 0.10 1.16
CA GLY A 29 -12.64 1.14 1.68
C GLY A 29 -14.05 0.69 2.08
N GLY A 30 -14.34 -0.61 2.03
CA GLY A 30 -15.59 -1.19 2.52
C GLY A 30 -15.28 -2.24 3.58
N ASP A 31 -16.05 -2.23 4.66
CA ASP A 31 -15.90 -3.08 5.86
C ASP A 31 -15.82 -4.61 5.60
N GLU A 32 -15.90 -5.11 4.36
CA GLU A 32 -16.07 -6.54 4.08
C GLU A 32 -15.23 -7.16 2.95
N ASP A 33 -14.45 -6.42 2.13
CA ASP A 33 -13.92 -6.98 0.86
C ASP A 33 -12.38 -6.98 0.66
N LEU A 34 -11.60 -6.85 1.73
CA LEU A 34 -10.19 -7.26 1.68
C LEU A 34 -9.83 -8.14 2.87
N PRO A 35 -8.91 -9.11 2.71
CA PRO A 35 -8.54 -10.00 3.80
C PRO A 35 -8.01 -9.12 4.94
N LEU A 36 -8.74 -9.12 6.05
CA LEU A 36 -8.37 -8.48 7.31
C LEU A 36 -6.90 -8.83 7.61
N TRP A 37 -5.99 -7.93 7.25
CA TRP A 37 -4.58 -8.05 7.56
C TRP A 37 -4.49 -8.15 9.08
N SER A 38 -3.92 -9.26 9.52
CA SER A 38 -4.03 -9.71 10.91
C SER A 38 -3.75 -8.57 11.89
N LYS A 39 -4.47 -8.60 13.01
CA LYS A 39 -4.30 -7.68 14.15
C LYS A 39 -2.88 -7.67 14.76
N ASP A 40 -1.92 -8.40 14.18
CA ASP A 40 -0.66 -8.83 14.79
C ASP A 40 0.60 -8.28 14.11
N TYR A 41 0.49 -7.12 13.46
CA TYR A 41 1.65 -6.33 13.00
C TYR A 41 2.65 -7.18 12.20
N PRO A 42 2.25 -7.63 11.00
CA PRO A 42 2.97 -8.67 10.28
C PRO A 42 4.35 -8.20 9.84
N LEU A 43 5.30 -9.12 9.71
CA LEU A 43 6.48 -8.93 8.88
C LEU A 43 6.09 -8.96 7.39
N TRP A 44 6.92 -8.42 6.50
CA TRP A 44 6.65 -8.41 5.05
C TRP A 44 6.23 -9.78 4.49
N SER A 45 6.90 -10.87 4.89
CA SER A 45 6.56 -12.21 4.44
C SER A 45 5.19 -12.69 4.92
N GLU A 46 4.78 -12.30 6.13
CA GLU A 46 3.46 -12.63 6.70
C GLU A 46 2.37 -11.79 6.01
N TYR A 47 2.66 -10.53 5.74
CA TYR A 47 1.79 -9.63 4.98
C TYR A 47 1.50 -10.23 3.60
N LEU A 48 2.53 -10.51 2.80
CA LEU A 48 2.35 -11.12 1.47
C LEU A 48 1.67 -12.49 1.48
N ALA A 49 1.92 -13.32 2.50
CA ALA A 49 1.30 -14.63 2.63
C ALA A 49 -0.21 -14.54 2.89
N ALA A 50 -0.65 -13.50 3.61
CA ALA A 50 -2.06 -13.22 3.86
C ALA A 50 -2.78 -12.57 2.67
N THR A 51 -2.04 -12.09 1.66
CA THR A 51 -2.61 -11.55 0.42
C THR A 51 -2.97 -12.65 -0.56
N GLU A 52 -4.09 -12.45 -1.26
CA GLU A 52 -4.43 -13.20 -2.46
C GLU A 52 -3.26 -13.19 -3.47
N PRO A 53 -2.91 -14.34 -4.06
CA PRO A 53 -1.74 -14.48 -4.93
C PRO A 53 -1.71 -13.48 -6.10
N GLU A 54 -2.86 -13.13 -6.68
CA GLU A 54 -2.95 -12.20 -7.81
C GLU A 54 -2.46 -10.78 -7.50
N TYR A 55 -2.56 -10.31 -6.25
CA TYR A 55 -2.15 -8.96 -5.86
C TYR A 55 -0.72 -8.88 -5.31
N ARG A 56 -0.03 -10.01 -5.13
CA ARG A 56 1.36 -10.01 -4.63
C ARG A 56 2.32 -9.20 -5.54
N PRO A 57 2.24 -9.28 -6.88
CA PRO A 57 3.06 -8.45 -7.75
C PRO A 57 2.79 -6.94 -7.57
N HIS A 58 1.54 -6.56 -7.29
CA HIS A 58 1.15 -5.17 -7.01
C HIS A 58 1.78 -4.68 -5.72
N LEU A 59 1.72 -5.49 -4.66
CA LEU A 59 2.30 -5.15 -3.35
C LEU A 59 3.82 -5.04 -3.38
N GLU A 60 4.50 -5.91 -4.12
CA GLU A 60 5.95 -5.81 -4.31
C GLU A 60 6.33 -4.50 -5.04
N LEU A 61 5.55 -4.09 -6.05
CA LEU A 61 5.73 -2.79 -6.68
C LEU A 61 5.45 -1.64 -5.70
N ILE A 62 4.39 -1.71 -4.90
CA ILE A 62 4.08 -0.70 -3.89
C ILE A 62 5.23 -0.56 -2.88
N LYS A 63 5.72 -1.67 -2.32
CA LYS A 63 6.87 -1.65 -1.40
C LYS A 63 8.08 -1.00 -2.03
N ARG A 64 8.41 -1.39 -3.27
CA ARG A 64 9.52 -0.79 -4.01
C ARG A 64 9.32 0.71 -4.24
N ALA A 65 8.12 1.15 -4.60
CA ALA A 65 7.82 2.57 -4.78
C ALA A 65 7.98 3.35 -3.45
N ILE A 66 7.50 2.80 -2.34
CA ILE A 66 7.65 3.38 -0.99
C ILE A 66 9.13 3.51 -0.62
N GLU A 67 9.94 2.49 -0.90
CA GLU A 67 11.38 2.50 -0.67
C GLU A 67 12.10 3.55 -1.53
N GLU A 68 11.80 3.61 -2.82
CA GLU A 68 12.42 4.58 -3.76
C GLU A 68 12.00 6.03 -3.47
N LEU A 69 10.77 6.25 -3.01
CA LEU A 69 10.26 7.57 -2.63
C LEU A 69 10.71 8.01 -1.22
N GLY A 70 11.36 7.12 -0.46
CA GLY A 70 11.77 7.39 0.92
C GLY A 70 10.60 7.53 1.89
N TRP A 71 9.48 6.86 1.62
CA TRP A 71 8.25 6.90 2.44
C TRP A 71 8.20 5.80 3.51
N VAL A 72 9.28 5.05 3.67
CA VAL A 72 9.37 3.99 4.69
C VAL A 72 9.10 4.57 6.08
N GLY A 73 8.01 4.14 6.69
CA GLY A 73 7.56 4.60 8.00
C GLY A 73 6.84 5.95 8.02
N ALA A 74 6.49 6.50 6.85
CA ALA A 74 5.62 7.67 6.75
C ALA A 74 4.24 7.36 7.35
N THR A 75 3.60 8.37 7.92
CA THR A 75 2.28 8.22 8.55
C THR A 75 1.15 8.37 7.51
N ALA A 76 -0.03 7.85 7.83
CA ALA A 76 -1.17 7.86 6.91
C ALA A 76 -1.63 9.28 6.55
N ASP A 77 -1.57 10.21 7.51
CA ASP A 77 -1.86 11.64 7.28
C ASP A 77 -0.89 12.31 6.29
N GLU A 78 0.34 11.82 6.16
CA GLU A 78 1.33 12.38 5.23
C GLU A 78 1.19 11.82 3.80
N LYS A 79 0.65 10.59 3.65
CA LYS A 79 0.71 9.85 2.39
C LYS A 79 -0.57 9.15 1.99
N ALA A 80 -1.20 8.39 2.88
CA ALA A 80 -2.31 7.51 2.51
C ALA A 80 -3.55 8.27 2.01
N ASN A 81 -3.75 9.51 2.45
CA ASN A 81 -4.92 10.31 2.08
C ASN A 81 -4.81 10.94 0.68
N ASP A 82 -3.60 11.25 0.22
CA ASP A 82 -3.37 12.09 -0.97
C ASP A 82 -2.77 11.32 -2.14
N TRP A 83 -2.39 10.06 -1.94
CA TRP A 83 -1.66 9.27 -2.93
C TRP A 83 -2.35 7.95 -3.24
N HIS A 84 -2.44 7.66 -4.53
CA HIS A 84 -3.02 6.46 -5.09
C HIS A 84 -1.95 5.65 -5.85
N PHE A 85 -2.11 4.33 -5.84
CA PHE A 85 -1.26 3.39 -6.56
C PHE A 85 -2.04 2.82 -7.75
N VAL A 86 -1.76 3.33 -8.95
CA VAL A 86 -2.50 3.00 -10.18
C VAL A 86 -1.66 2.08 -11.06
N PHE A 87 -2.23 0.95 -11.45
CA PHE A 87 -1.53 -0.10 -12.20
C PHE A 87 -2.00 -0.18 -13.65
N SER A 88 -1.09 -0.59 -14.53
CA SER A 88 -1.36 -0.70 -15.97
C SER A 88 -2.38 -1.78 -16.34
N ASP A 89 -2.71 -2.69 -15.43
CA ASP A 89 -3.72 -3.73 -15.61
C ASP A 89 -5.13 -3.28 -15.19
N GLY A 90 -5.30 -2.01 -14.83
CA GLY A 90 -6.57 -1.42 -14.41
C GLY A 90 -6.83 -1.50 -12.91
N VAL A 91 -5.95 -2.14 -12.13
CA VAL A 91 -6.05 -2.12 -10.67
C VAL A 91 -5.65 -0.73 -10.15
N ALA A 92 -6.40 -0.21 -9.18
CA ALA A 92 -6.02 0.98 -8.43
C ALA A 92 -6.19 0.70 -6.94
N LEU A 93 -5.18 1.02 -6.13
CA LEU A 93 -5.17 0.80 -4.70
C LEU A 93 -5.00 2.14 -3.97
N GLY A 94 -5.89 2.42 -3.02
CA GLY A 94 -5.72 3.44 -1.99
C GLY A 94 -5.74 2.78 -0.62
N TYR A 95 -5.20 3.45 0.39
CA TYR A 95 -5.09 2.89 1.73
C TYR A 95 -5.87 3.73 2.73
N GLY A 96 -6.73 3.08 3.51
CA GLY A 96 -7.19 3.66 4.76
C GLY A 96 -6.05 3.73 5.77
N TRP A 97 -6.17 4.63 6.75
CA TRP A 97 -5.28 4.76 7.92
C TRP A 97 -4.80 3.44 8.55
N ARG A 98 -5.71 2.47 8.74
CA ARG A 98 -5.37 1.18 9.37
C ARG A 98 -4.52 0.32 8.46
N ASP A 99 -4.91 0.20 7.20
CA ASP A 99 -4.22 -0.62 6.21
C ASP A 99 -2.85 -0.04 5.86
N TRP A 100 -2.74 1.30 5.80
CA TRP A 100 -1.45 1.98 5.68
C TRP A 100 -0.54 1.62 6.85
N GLY A 101 -1.04 1.65 8.09
CA GLY A 101 -0.25 1.29 9.26
C GLY A 101 0.20 -0.17 9.28
N ALA A 102 -0.65 -1.09 8.80
CA ALA A 102 -0.27 -2.50 8.63
C ALA A 102 0.83 -2.66 7.56
N LEU A 103 0.68 -2.01 6.41
CA LEU A 103 1.68 -2.00 5.34
C LEU A 103 3.02 -1.44 5.82
N MET A 104 3.01 -0.28 6.48
CA MET A 104 4.24 0.33 7.02
C MET A 104 4.91 -0.54 8.07
N SER A 105 4.14 -1.12 9.00
CA SER A 105 4.71 -2.07 9.98
C SER A 105 5.40 -3.26 9.29
N ALA A 106 4.80 -3.78 8.22
CA ALA A 106 5.36 -4.88 7.44
C ALA A 106 6.65 -4.51 6.71
N ILE A 107 6.68 -3.33 6.07
CA ILE A 107 7.86 -2.82 5.35
C ILE A 107 9.00 -2.48 6.33
N VAL A 108 8.69 -1.82 7.43
CA VAL A 108 9.68 -1.45 8.46
C VAL A 108 10.20 -2.68 9.21
N GLY A 109 9.39 -3.74 9.30
CA GLY A 109 9.79 -5.04 9.86
C GLY A 109 9.92 -5.03 11.39
N LYS A 110 9.30 -4.08 12.09
CA LYS A 110 9.40 -3.92 13.55
C LYS A 110 8.19 -4.42 14.34
N ARG A 111 7.19 -5.02 13.68
CA ARG A 111 5.92 -5.46 14.31
C ARG A 111 5.29 -4.36 15.17
N GLU A 112 5.24 -3.15 14.63
CA GLU A 112 4.77 -1.97 15.36
C GLU A 112 3.26 -1.79 15.17
N GLY A 113 2.62 -1.20 16.19
CA GLY A 113 1.21 -0.84 16.16
C GLY A 113 0.84 0.01 14.95
N TYR A 114 -0.33 -0.20 14.32
CA TYR A 114 -0.80 0.70 13.25
C TYR A 114 -0.88 2.17 13.72
N LEU A 115 -1.12 2.39 15.02
CA LEU A 115 -1.10 3.72 15.65
C LEU A 115 0.27 4.43 15.57
N THR A 116 1.36 3.69 15.43
CA THR A 116 2.69 4.27 15.17
C THR A 116 2.72 5.03 13.84
N TYR A 117 1.90 4.59 12.88
CA TYR A 117 1.84 5.11 11.52
C TYR A 117 0.54 5.87 11.22
N TYR A 118 -0.22 6.24 12.25
CA TYR A 118 -1.53 6.85 12.08
C TYR A 118 -1.46 8.35 11.76
N MET A 119 -0.87 9.14 12.65
CA MET A 119 -0.73 10.59 12.50
C MET A 119 0.61 11.04 13.03
N ARG A 120 1.13 12.14 12.48
CA ARG A 120 2.32 12.80 12.99
C ARG A 120 2.11 13.22 14.45
N ARG A 121 3.09 12.95 15.31
CA ARG A 121 3.10 13.39 16.71
C ARG A 121 3.47 14.86 16.84
#